data_AF-A0A6N9I277-F1
#
_entry.id   AF-A0A6N9I277-F1
#
_cell.length_a   1.000
_cell.length_b   1.000
_cell.length_c   1.000
_cell.angle_alpha   90.00
_cell.angle_beta   90.00
_cell.angle_gamma   90.00
#
_symmetry.space_group_name_H-M   'P 1'
#
loop_
_entity.id
_entity.type
_entity.pdbx_description
1 polymer ?
#
loop_
_entity_poly.entity_id
_entity_poly.type
_entity_poly.pdbx_seq_one_letter_code
_entity_poly.pdbx_strand_id
1 'polypeptide(L)'
;MGLSSFGELVALRTKLASILPFLVGVLFAVNLGYDINWANTIILFFVTLTLAMATTGISNLVAYNKSQGSVSEQSQTVIGKRRLPLLLVQLVLVVMLTVATCLGIWLAWRTNLMLLLLGIVGLGIAIFYTIGPVPLSRLPLGEVFVGGSLGLLLPFTAVYVNVPSQKLIGIILHWPGMLVMGNLWSLIAVVLLCLPLMATTANLMFAENIVGLRDQTIDEDKHTLPEYLGQRWSLIIYRSFLVIGFLGIIIGMATGMLSWWLAVMLIAVPAVVLNDRHFKQMVEGKTTSTADDTTTSAHKGLLQNELRPAISNLLWVNGSLLLGLILEMVVQ
;
A
#
# COMPACT_ATOMS: atom_id res chain seq x y z
N MET A 1 22.75 -11.16 8.37
CA MET A 1 21.62 -11.98 7.88
C MET A 1 21.77 -12.15 6.37
N GLY A 2 21.49 -13.33 5.81
CA GLY A 2 21.58 -13.53 4.35
C GLY A 2 20.51 -12.75 3.58
N LEU A 3 20.82 -12.31 2.36
CA LEU A 3 19.94 -11.45 1.54
C LEU A 3 18.59 -12.11 1.21
N SER A 4 18.57 -13.43 0.97
CA SER A 4 17.33 -14.18 0.74
C SER A 4 16.42 -14.18 1.97
N SER A 5 16.99 -14.40 3.17
CA SER A 5 16.24 -14.37 4.42
C SER A 5 15.72 -12.97 4.75
N PHE A 6 16.50 -11.93 4.44
CA PHE A 6 16.05 -10.55 4.55
C PHE A 6 14.89 -10.25 3.61
N GLY A 7 15.02 -10.58 2.33
CA GLY A 7 13.96 -10.36 1.35
C GLY A 7 12.65 -11.06 1.69
N GLU A 8 12.71 -12.25 2.31
CA GLU A 8 11.52 -12.95 2.78
C GLU A 8 10.93 -12.32 4.05
N LEU A 9 11.78 -11.87 4.99
CA LEU A 9 11.34 -11.20 6.22
C LEU A 9 10.61 -9.89 5.95
N VAL A 10 11.06 -9.10 4.98
CA VAL A 10 10.46 -7.79 4.66
C VAL A 10 9.49 -7.84 3.47
N ALA A 11 9.25 -9.03 2.92
CA ALA A 11 8.45 -9.27 1.72
C ALA A 11 8.87 -8.37 0.54
N LEU A 12 10.16 -8.33 0.21
CA LEU A 12 10.73 -7.39 -0.77
C LEU A 12 10.00 -7.40 -2.13
N ARG A 13 9.56 -8.57 -2.59
CA ARG A 13 8.85 -8.73 -3.87
C ARG A 13 7.54 -7.96 -3.93
N THR A 14 6.76 -7.94 -2.84
CA THR A 14 5.48 -7.21 -2.80
C THR A 14 5.70 -5.71 -2.61
N LYS A 15 6.85 -5.28 -2.06
CA LYS A 15 7.22 -3.86 -1.97
C LYS A 15 7.52 -3.20 -3.32
N LEU A 16 7.90 -3.99 -4.33
CA LEU A 16 8.03 -3.46 -5.69
C LEU A 16 6.69 -2.90 -6.23
N ALA A 17 5.55 -3.43 -5.76
CA ALA A 17 4.24 -2.89 -6.13
C ALA A 17 4.00 -1.46 -5.56
N SER A 18 4.58 -1.13 -4.40
CA SER A 18 4.49 0.24 -3.83
C SER A 18 5.34 1.28 -4.57
N ILE A 19 6.19 0.87 -5.52
CA ILE A 19 6.93 1.81 -6.38
C ILE A 19 5.97 2.51 -7.35
N LEU A 20 4.92 1.83 -7.83
CA LEU A 20 3.98 2.42 -8.78
C LEU A 20 3.22 3.62 -8.19
N PRO A 21 2.56 3.54 -7.02
CA PRO A 21 1.97 4.72 -6.38
C PRO A 21 2.97 5.85 -6.18
N PHE A 22 4.19 5.55 -5.72
CA PHE A 22 5.23 6.56 -5.55
C PHE A 22 5.54 7.29 -6.86
N LEU A 23 5.76 6.55 -7.96
CA LEU A 23 6.03 7.14 -9.28
C LEU A 23 4.85 7.93 -9.82
N VAL A 24 3.62 7.47 -9.62
CA VAL A 24 2.41 8.23 -9.99
C VAL A 24 2.40 9.59 -9.30
N GLY A 25 2.74 9.66 -8.02
CA GLY A 25 2.85 10.93 -7.30
C GLY A 25 3.96 11.85 -7.84
N VAL A 26 5.14 11.30 -8.14
CA VAL A 26 6.24 12.09 -8.71
C VAL A 26 5.88 12.63 -10.10
N LEU A 27 5.36 11.80 -11.00
CA LEU A 27 5.00 12.22 -12.36
C LEU A 27 3.84 13.21 -12.36
N PHE A 28 2.86 13.04 -11.46
CA PHE A 28 1.79 14.01 -11.35
C PHE A 28 2.28 15.40 -10.92
N ALA A 29 3.30 15.50 -10.07
CA ALA A 29 3.92 16.79 -9.78
C ALA A 29 4.50 17.46 -11.05
N VAL A 30 5.07 16.67 -11.96
CA VAL A 30 5.57 17.16 -13.24
C VAL A 30 4.43 17.62 -14.15
N ASN A 31 3.34 16.86 -14.24
CA ASN A 31 2.16 17.25 -15.04
C ASN A 31 1.47 18.51 -14.50
N LEU A 32 1.63 18.82 -13.21
CA LEU A 32 1.22 20.09 -12.63
C LEU A 32 2.17 21.27 -12.98
N GLY A 33 3.25 21.00 -13.72
CA GLY A 33 4.23 21.98 -14.19
C GLY A 33 5.40 22.22 -13.24
N TYR A 34 5.70 21.30 -12.31
CA TYR A 34 6.79 21.47 -11.34
C TYR A 34 7.98 20.55 -11.60
N ASP A 35 9.18 21.07 -11.41
CA ASP A 35 10.42 20.30 -11.52
C ASP A 35 10.59 19.32 -10.36
N ILE A 36 11.19 18.16 -10.65
CA ILE A 36 11.52 17.16 -9.64
C ILE A 36 12.71 17.64 -8.81
N ASN A 37 12.50 17.79 -7.50
CA ASN A 37 13.60 17.90 -6.55
C ASN A 37 14.18 16.50 -6.30
N TRP A 38 15.13 16.10 -7.14
CA TRP A 38 15.74 14.76 -7.10
C TRP A 38 16.26 14.39 -5.71
N ALA A 39 16.93 15.33 -5.04
CA ALA A 39 17.50 15.07 -3.73
C ALA A 39 16.40 14.77 -2.69
N ASN A 40 15.32 15.55 -2.65
CA ASN A 40 14.21 15.29 -1.73
C ASN A 40 13.41 14.02 -2.11
N THR A 41 13.18 13.81 -3.40
CA THR A 41 12.44 12.65 -3.92
C THR A 41 13.18 11.34 -3.62
N ILE A 42 14.51 11.30 -3.78
CA ILE A 42 15.33 10.14 -3.44
C ILE A 42 15.31 9.87 -1.93
N ILE A 43 15.42 10.91 -1.09
CA ILE A 43 15.31 10.75 0.36
C ILE A 43 13.93 10.17 0.72
N LEU A 44 12.84 10.72 0.17
CA LEU A 44 11.49 10.23 0.39
C LEU A 44 11.31 8.77 -0.04
N PHE A 45 11.91 8.38 -1.17
CA PHE A 45 11.89 6.99 -1.64
C PHE A 45 12.53 6.06 -0.60
N PHE A 46 13.71 6.40 -0.07
CA PHE A 46 14.36 5.59 0.95
C PHE A 46 13.61 5.59 2.28
N VAL A 47 13.02 6.72 2.71
CA VAL A 47 12.18 6.80 3.90
C VAL A 47 11.00 5.83 3.79
N THR A 48 10.24 5.95 2.71
CA THR A 48 8.99 5.20 2.53
C THR A 48 9.25 3.71 2.30
N LEU A 49 10.29 3.36 1.53
CA LEU A 49 10.70 1.97 1.30
C LEU A 49 11.20 1.32 2.60
N THR A 50 12.07 2.00 3.35
CA THR A 50 12.63 1.47 4.61
C THR A 50 11.53 1.30 5.65
N LEU A 51 10.64 2.29 5.80
CA LEU A 51 9.50 2.20 6.70
C LEU A 51 8.57 1.05 6.31
N ALA A 52 8.22 0.91 5.02
CA ALA A 52 7.35 -0.16 4.56
C ALA A 52 7.95 -1.55 4.82
N MET A 53 9.26 -1.72 4.61
CA MET A 53 9.97 -2.96 4.91
C MET A 53 10.02 -3.24 6.43
N ALA A 54 10.29 -2.21 7.25
CA ALA A 54 10.31 -2.32 8.71
C ALA A 54 8.95 -2.76 9.25
N THR A 55 7.85 -2.14 8.80
CA THR A 55 6.47 -2.50 9.20
C THR A 55 6.17 -3.98 8.89
N THR A 56 6.53 -4.46 7.70
CA THR A 56 6.32 -5.87 7.36
C THR A 56 7.17 -6.81 8.22
N GLY A 57 8.42 -6.46 8.48
CA GLY A 57 9.30 -7.25 9.34
C GLY A 57 8.84 -7.28 10.80
N ILE A 58 8.32 -6.16 11.33
CA ILE A 58 7.68 -6.08 12.65
C ILE A 58 6.44 -6.97 12.70
N SER A 59 5.58 -6.92 11.68
CA SER A 59 4.41 -7.81 11.59
C SER A 59 4.80 -9.29 11.67
N ASN A 60 5.85 -9.69 10.95
CA ASN A 60 6.39 -11.05 10.99
C ASN A 60 6.99 -11.41 12.35
N LEU A 61 7.63 -10.46 13.04
CA LEU A 61 8.13 -10.64 14.41
C LEU A 61 6.99 -10.85 15.42
N VAL A 62 5.93 -10.05 15.33
CA VAL A 62 4.75 -10.19 16.19
C VAL A 62 4.06 -11.54 15.97
N ALA A 63 3.90 -11.96 14.72
CA ALA A 63 3.35 -13.28 14.39
C ALA A 63 4.20 -14.42 14.99
N TYR A 64 5.52 -14.34 14.90
CA TYR A 64 6.42 -15.32 15.51
C TYR A 64 6.28 -15.38 17.04
N ASN A 65 6.23 -14.23 17.70
CA ASN A 65 6.08 -14.19 19.15
C ASN A 65 4.75 -14.79 19.64
N LYS A 66 3.66 -14.62 18.87
CA LYS A 66 2.37 -15.24 19.19
C LYS A 66 2.40 -16.76 19.03
N SER A 67 3.11 -17.26 18.02
CA SER A 67 3.25 -18.70 17.78
C SER A 67 4.10 -19.45 18.82
N GLN A 68 4.68 -18.79 19.84
CA GLN A 68 5.62 -19.43 20.78
C GLN A 68 5.01 -20.57 21.63
N GLY A 69 3.69 -20.75 21.60
CA GLY A 69 3.00 -21.88 22.23
C GLY A 69 2.93 -23.16 21.40
N SER A 70 3.24 -23.13 20.09
CA SER A 70 3.17 -24.32 19.24
C SER A 70 4.34 -24.41 18.25
N VAL A 71 5.09 -25.51 18.31
CA VAL A 71 6.25 -25.76 17.43
C VAL A 71 5.81 -25.82 15.95
N SER A 72 4.60 -26.32 15.70
CA SER A 72 4.01 -26.40 14.36
C SER A 72 3.80 -25.00 13.76
N GLU A 73 3.16 -24.06 14.47
CA GLU A 73 2.90 -22.71 13.95
C GLU A 73 4.18 -21.89 13.83
N GLN A 74 5.13 -22.03 14.77
CA GLN A 74 6.44 -21.36 14.66
C GLN A 74 7.14 -21.69 13.35
N SER A 75 7.12 -22.98 12.96
CA SER A 75 7.79 -23.46 11.76
C SER A 75 7.19 -22.89 10.46
N GLN A 76 5.95 -22.38 10.50
CA GLN A 76 5.27 -21.76 9.37
C GLN A 76 5.61 -20.27 9.20
N THR A 77 6.04 -19.60 10.28
CA THR A 77 6.47 -18.20 10.22
C THR A 77 7.80 -18.06 9.46
N VAL A 78 8.04 -16.87 8.87
CA VAL A 78 9.31 -16.61 8.16
C VAL A 78 10.52 -16.75 9.09
N ILE A 79 10.40 -16.28 10.34
CA ILE A 79 11.47 -16.31 11.35
C ILE A 79 11.78 -17.75 11.77
N GLY A 80 10.76 -18.55 12.08
CA GLY A 80 10.95 -19.95 12.46
C GLY A 80 11.44 -20.81 11.30
N LYS A 81 10.88 -20.66 10.09
CA LYS A 81 11.29 -21.39 8.88
C LYS A 81 12.76 -21.15 8.54
N ARG A 82 13.22 -19.91 8.65
CA ARG A 82 14.61 -19.50 8.37
C ARG A 82 15.54 -19.63 9.57
N ARG A 83 15.02 -20.08 10.72
CA ARG A 83 15.74 -20.19 12.01
C ARG A 83 16.53 -18.93 12.33
N LEU A 84 15.90 -17.77 12.17
CA LEU A 84 16.58 -16.48 12.35
C LEU A 84 16.77 -16.19 13.84
N PRO A 85 17.96 -15.73 14.27
CA PRO A 85 18.16 -15.32 15.65
C PRO A 85 17.31 -14.10 15.97
N LEU A 86 16.47 -14.21 17.00
CA LEU A 86 15.46 -13.19 17.36
C LEU A 86 16.10 -11.81 17.61
N LEU A 87 17.23 -11.79 18.31
CA LEU A 87 17.96 -10.57 18.63
C LEU A 87 18.48 -9.87 17.37
N LEU A 88 18.91 -10.62 16.36
CA LEU A 88 19.34 -10.05 15.08
C LEU A 88 18.15 -9.44 14.33
N VAL A 89 17.00 -10.13 14.32
CA VAL A 89 15.77 -9.62 13.68
C VAL A 89 15.35 -8.31 14.35
N GLN A 90 15.26 -8.28 15.68
CA GLN A 90 14.91 -7.07 16.43
C GLN A 90 15.88 -5.92 16.15
N LEU A 91 17.19 -6.18 16.17
CA LEU A 91 18.21 -5.16 15.88
C LEU A 91 18.06 -4.60 14.47
N VAL A 92 17.87 -5.45 13.45
CA VAL A 92 17.65 -4.99 12.07
C VAL A 92 16.41 -4.11 11.98
N LEU A 93 15.29 -4.49 12.60
CA LEU A 93 14.05 -3.71 12.55
C LEU A 93 14.18 -2.35 13.26
N VAL A 94 14.85 -2.31 14.42
CA VAL A 94 15.13 -1.07 15.14
C VAL A 94 16.00 -0.16 14.29
N VAL A 95 17.10 -0.68 13.72
CA VAL A 95 17.98 0.11 12.83
C VAL A 95 17.21 0.66 11.63
N MET A 96 16.35 -0.14 10.99
CA MET A 96 15.53 0.33 9.87
C MET A 96 14.58 1.45 10.28
N LEU A 97 13.91 1.33 11.44
CA LEU A 97 13.00 2.36 11.94
C LEU A 97 13.74 3.65 12.28
N THR A 98 14.91 3.55 12.92
CA THR A 98 15.78 4.69 13.22
C THR A 98 16.24 5.38 11.94
N VAL A 99 16.73 4.63 10.95
CA VAL A 99 17.16 5.18 9.65
C VAL A 99 16.01 5.89 8.94
N ALA A 100 14.83 5.27 8.86
CA ALA A 100 13.66 5.88 8.24
C ALA A 100 13.24 7.18 8.97
N THR A 101 13.29 7.19 10.30
CA THR A 101 12.96 8.36 11.13
C THR A 101 13.97 9.49 10.93
N CYS A 102 15.27 9.20 10.98
CA CYS A 102 16.32 10.19 10.76
C CYS A 102 16.25 10.81 9.37
N LEU A 103 16.05 9.98 8.33
CA LEU A 103 15.87 10.48 6.96
C LEU A 103 14.58 11.30 6.81
N GLY A 104 13.49 10.90 7.49
CA GLY A 104 12.23 11.65 7.49
C GLY A 104 12.37 13.03 8.15
N ILE A 105 13.05 13.11 9.29
CA ILE A 105 13.36 14.38 9.97
C ILE A 105 14.25 15.25 9.08
N TRP A 106 15.27 14.66 8.46
CA TRP A 106 16.15 15.39 7.54
C TRP A 106 15.39 15.93 6.32
N LEU A 107 14.47 15.14 5.76
CA LEU A 107 13.62 15.58 4.66
C LEU A 107 12.68 16.73 5.08
N ALA A 108 12.08 16.64 6.27
CA ALA A 108 11.25 17.71 6.82
C ALA A 108 12.04 19.01 7.01
N TRP A 109 13.28 18.91 7.52
CA TRP A 109 14.19 20.07 7.61
C TRP A 109 14.42 20.72 6.26
N ARG A 110 14.60 19.92 5.21
CA ARG A 110 14.84 20.40 3.83
C ARG A 110 13.61 20.98 3.14
N THR A 111 12.41 20.78 3.69
CA THR A 111 11.15 21.12 3.04
C THR A 111 10.32 22.05 3.91
N ASN A 112 9.40 21.51 4.72
CA ASN A 112 8.55 22.27 5.62
C ASN A 112 7.93 21.38 6.72
N LEU A 113 7.26 22.05 7.66
CA LEU A 113 6.60 21.42 8.81
C LEU A 113 5.46 20.46 8.41
N MET A 114 4.76 20.72 7.30
CA MET A 114 3.66 19.84 6.86
C MET A 114 4.18 18.44 6.51
N LEU A 115 5.38 18.36 5.90
CA LEU A 115 5.99 17.07 5.60
C LEU A 115 6.35 16.28 6.86
N LEU A 116 6.73 16.97 7.95
CA LEU A 116 6.94 16.34 9.25
C LEU A 116 5.64 15.73 9.78
N LEU A 117 4.51 16.45 9.68
CA LEU A 117 3.20 15.96 10.11
C LEU A 117 2.76 14.74 9.30
N LEU A 118 2.93 14.76 7.98
CA LEU A 118 2.67 13.59 7.12
C LEU A 118 3.54 12.39 7.51
N GLY A 119 4.82 12.65 7.83
CA GLY A 119 5.74 11.64 8.34
C GLY A 119 5.32 11.04 9.69
N ILE A 120 4.88 11.87 10.63
CA ILE A 120 4.35 11.42 11.93
C ILE A 120 3.10 10.57 11.74
N VAL A 121 2.17 10.99 10.86
CA VAL A 121 0.97 10.20 10.53
C VAL A 121 1.37 8.86 9.91
N GLY A 122 2.29 8.85 8.95
CA GLY A 122 2.76 7.62 8.30
C GLY A 122 3.45 6.65 9.28
N LEU A 123 4.31 7.16 10.15
CA LEU A 123 4.96 6.38 11.21
C LEU A 123 3.94 5.86 12.23
N GLY A 124 2.97 6.70 12.61
CA GLY A 124 1.88 6.33 13.51
C GLY A 124 1.06 5.17 12.93
N ILE A 125 0.64 5.26 11.67
CA ILE A 125 -0.08 4.16 11.01
C ILE A 125 0.79 2.90 10.96
N ALA A 126 2.08 3.02 10.61
CA ALA A 126 3.00 1.88 10.58
C ALA A 126 3.09 1.15 11.94
N ILE A 127 3.19 1.90 13.04
CA ILE A 127 3.27 1.35 14.40
C ILE A 127 1.91 0.74 14.79
N PHE A 128 0.81 1.51 14.78
CA PHE A 128 -0.51 1.04 15.22
C PHE A 128 -1.09 -0.07 14.36
N TYR A 129 -0.63 -0.20 13.10
CA TYR A 129 -1.00 -1.31 12.25
C TYR A 129 -0.45 -2.66 12.73
N THR A 130 0.73 -2.65 13.36
CA THR A 130 1.46 -3.87 13.72
C THR A 130 1.56 -4.12 15.22
N ILE A 131 1.74 -3.06 16.01
CA ILE A 131 1.97 -3.10 17.46
C ILE A 131 0.85 -2.32 18.15
N GLY A 132 0.21 -2.95 19.13
CA GLY A 132 -0.83 -2.32 19.96
C GLY A 132 -1.74 -3.36 20.63
N PRO A 133 -2.56 -2.94 21.61
CA PRO A 133 -3.51 -3.84 22.27
C PRO A 133 -4.54 -4.41 21.28
N VAL A 134 -4.87 -3.65 20.23
CA VAL A 134 -5.72 -4.08 19.10
C VAL A 134 -5.10 -3.57 17.79
N PRO A 135 -4.19 -4.34 17.15
CA PRO A 135 -3.54 -3.93 15.91
C PRO A 135 -4.56 -3.67 14.79
N LEU A 136 -4.41 -2.59 14.02
CA LEU A 136 -5.36 -2.26 12.93
C LEU A 136 -5.43 -3.36 11.86
N SER A 137 -4.35 -4.13 11.69
CA SER A 137 -4.30 -5.31 10.80
C SER A 137 -5.27 -6.44 11.20
N ARG A 138 -5.85 -6.38 12.40
CA ARG A 138 -6.83 -7.34 12.93
C ARG A 138 -8.23 -6.76 13.03
N LEU A 139 -8.41 -5.52 12.62
CA LEU A 139 -9.69 -4.82 12.64
C LEU A 139 -10.29 -4.74 11.24
N PRO A 140 -11.62 -4.58 11.12
CA PRO A 140 -12.31 -4.40 9.84
C PRO A 140 -11.99 -3.07 9.13
N LEU A 141 -10.98 -2.33 9.60
CA LEU A 141 -10.50 -1.07 9.04
C LEU A 141 -9.11 -1.22 8.40
N GLY A 142 -8.47 -2.38 8.52
CA GLY A 142 -7.11 -2.59 8.07
C GLY A 142 -6.91 -2.24 6.58
N GLU A 143 -7.88 -2.58 5.74
CA GLU A 143 -7.87 -2.30 4.30
C GLU A 143 -7.91 -0.81 3.99
N VAL A 144 -8.68 -0.04 4.78
CA VAL A 144 -8.77 1.42 4.65
C VAL A 144 -7.45 2.06 5.06
N PHE A 145 -6.82 1.58 6.14
CA PHE A 145 -5.53 2.10 6.58
C PHE A 145 -4.39 1.73 5.63
N VAL A 146 -4.34 0.51 5.10
CA VAL A 146 -3.31 0.11 4.12
C VAL A 146 -3.53 0.81 2.79
N GLY A 147 -4.76 0.83 2.28
CA GLY A 147 -5.13 1.57 1.09
C GLY A 147 -4.86 3.07 1.21
N GLY A 148 -5.20 3.67 2.36
CA GLY A 148 -4.92 5.07 2.65
C GLY A 148 -3.42 5.36 2.79
N SER A 149 -2.64 4.46 3.40
CA SER A 149 -1.21 4.70 3.59
C SER A 149 -0.43 4.57 2.27
N LEU A 150 -0.58 3.45 1.57
CA LEU A 150 0.20 3.17 0.37
C LEU A 150 -0.41 3.79 -0.89
N GLY A 151 -1.73 3.96 -0.92
CA GLY A 151 -2.45 4.48 -2.07
C GLY A 151 -2.80 5.96 -1.99
N LEU A 152 -2.81 6.60 -0.82
CA LEU A 152 -3.01 8.05 -0.69
C LEU A 152 -1.81 8.75 -0.09
N LEU A 153 -1.43 8.43 1.15
CA LEU A 153 -0.39 9.16 1.88
C LEU A 153 0.95 9.11 1.14
N LEU A 154 1.34 7.95 0.63
CA LEU A 154 2.58 7.76 -0.13
C LEU A 154 2.62 8.61 -1.43
N PRO A 155 1.71 8.44 -2.40
CA PRO A 155 1.68 9.27 -3.62
C PRO A 155 1.46 10.74 -3.29
N PHE A 156 0.61 11.08 -2.33
CA PHE A 156 0.38 12.46 -1.90
C PHE A 156 1.68 13.11 -1.42
N THR A 157 2.45 12.42 -0.57
CA THR A 157 3.74 12.94 -0.07
C THR A 157 4.76 13.07 -1.21
N ALA A 158 4.72 12.17 -2.20
CA ALA A 158 5.56 12.25 -3.40
C ALA A 158 5.21 13.44 -4.32
N VAL A 159 3.92 13.80 -4.43
CA VAL A 159 3.51 15.07 -5.06
C VAL A 159 4.02 16.24 -4.21
N TYR A 160 3.72 16.21 -2.91
CA TYR A 160 3.96 17.30 -1.99
C TYR A 160 5.45 17.68 -1.87
N VAL A 161 6.36 16.71 -1.98
CA VAL A 161 7.80 16.98 -1.89
C VAL A 161 8.35 17.76 -3.10
N ASN A 162 7.64 17.73 -4.23
CA ASN A 162 8.02 18.38 -5.49
C ASN A 162 7.16 19.62 -5.80
N VAL A 163 6.04 19.81 -5.11
CA VAL A 163 5.12 20.93 -5.33
C VAL A 163 5.24 21.96 -4.18
N PRO A 164 5.31 23.28 -4.47
CA PRO A 164 5.31 24.30 -3.43
C PRO A 164 4.12 24.18 -2.49
N SER A 165 4.36 24.31 -1.18
CA SER A 165 3.34 24.08 -0.14
C SER A 165 2.10 24.96 -0.28
N GLN A 166 2.24 26.18 -0.82
CA GLN A 166 1.13 27.12 -1.02
C GLN A 166 0.13 26.65 -2.08
N LYS A 167 0.55 25.75 -2.98
CA LYS A 167 -0.26 25.26 -4.10
C LYS A 167 -1.07 24.01 -3.77
N LEU A 168 -0.73 23.32 -2.69
CA LEU A 168 -1.50 22.19 -2.18
C LEU A 168 -2.13 22.55 -0.84
N ILE A 169 -1.33 22.49 0.21
CA ILE A 169 -1.67 22.85 1.58
C ILE A 169 -0.38 23.11 2.35
N GLY A 170 -0.29 24.20 3.08
CA GLY A 170 0.92 24.62 3.76
C GLY A 170 0.58 25.25 5.10
N ILE A 171 1.44 24.98 6.08
CA ILE A 171 1.38 25.58 7.40
C ILE A 171 2.62 26.45 7.54
N ILE A 172 2.40 27.75 7.74
CA ILE A 172 3.44 28.73 8.01
C ILE A 172 3.30 29.17 9.47
N LEU A 173 4.35 28.92 10.25
CA LEU A 173 4.38 29.23 11.68
C LEU A 173 5.18 30.52 11.90
N HIS A 174 4.52 31.59 12.32
CA HIS A 174 5.11 32.90 12.59
C HIS A 174 4.73 33.34 14.00
N TRP A 175 5.53 33.01 15.01
CA TRP A 175 5.19 33.31 16.41
C TRP A 175 4.78 34.77 16.62
N PRO A 176 3.61 35.07 17.22
CA PRO A 176 2.66 34.16 17.88
C PRO A 176 1.53 33.58 17.00
N GLY A 177 1.53 33.87 15.70
CA GLY A 177 0.53 33.42 14.72
C GLY A 177 0.87 32.14 13.95
N MET A 178 -0.16 31.53 13.38
CA MET A 178 -0.05 30.41 12.45
C MET A 178 -1.00 30.65 11.27
N LEU A 179 -0.51 30.43 10.05
CA LEU A 179 -1.30 30.60 8.83
C LEU A 179 -1.35 29.28 8.07
N VAL A 180 -2.56 28.80 7.80
CA VAL A 180 -2.82 27.64 6.94
C VAL A 180 -3.32 28.15 5.59
N MET A 181 -2.60 27.83 4.52
CA MET A 181 -2.95 28.24 3.16
C MET A 181 -2.88 27.04 2.22
N GLY A 182 -3.70 27.02 1.18
CA GLY A 182 -3.71 25.91 0.23
C GLY A 182 -4.75 26.11 -0.85
N ASN A 183 -4.70 25.24 -1.85
CA ASN A 183 -5.67 25.20 -2.92
C ASN A 183 -6.50 23.92 -2.79
N LEU A 184 -7.76 24.07 -2.37
CA LEU A 184 -8.66 22.95 -2.19
C LEU A 184 -8.93 22.21 -3.51
N TRP A 185 -8.93 22.91 -4.64
CA TRP A 185 -9.09 22.32 -5.97
C TRP A 185 -7.93 21.37 -6.29
N SER A 186 -6.68 21.83 -6.08
CA SER A 186 -5.49 20.99 -6.28
C SER A 186 -5.43 19.83 -5.29
N LEU A 187 -5.85 20.06 -4.04
CA LEU A 187 -5.91 19.01 -3.03
C LEU A 187 -6.88 17.88 -3.43
N ILE A 188 -8.10 18.24 -3.85
CA ILE A 188 -9.09 17.27 -4.33
C ILE A 188 -8.59 16.57 -5.59
N ALA A 189 -7.91 17.27 -6.51
CA ALA A 189 -7.33 16.66 -7.69
C ALA A 189 -6.32 15.55 -7.33
N VAL A 190 -5.42 15.79 -6.38
CA VAL A 190 -4.48 14.76 -5.90
C VAL A 190 -5.23 13.59 -5.24
N VAL A 191 -6.27 13.86 -4.44
CA VAL A 191 -7.09 12.79 -3.83
C VAL A 191 -7.77 11.94 -4.90
N LEU A 192 -8.38 12.56 -5.92
CA LEU A 192 -9.03 11.86 -7.03
C LEU A 192 -8.03 11.01 -7.83
N LEU A 193 -6.82 11.53 -8.08
CA LEU A 193 -5.73 10.76 -8.69
C LEU A 193 -5.33 9.54 -7.84
N CYS A 194 -5.33 9.70 -6.52
CA CYS A 194 -4.92 8.63 -5.60
C CYS A 194 -6.01 7.58 -5.37
N LEU A 195 -7.29 7.87 -5.64
CA LEU A 195 -8.39 6.92 -5.46
C LEU A 195 -8.15 5.54 -6.11
N PRO A 196 -7.71 5.42 -7.38
CA PRO A 196 -7.39 4.11 -7.96
C PRO A 196 -6.23 3.39 -7.26
N LEU A 197 -5.22 4.13 -6.77
CA LEU A 197 -4.09 3.56 -6.02
C LEU A 197 -4.55 3.05 -4.65
N MET A 198 -5.39 3.81 -3.95
CA MET A 198 -6.03 3.41 -2.69
C MET A 198 -6.90 2.18 -2.90
N ALA A 199 -7.77 2.21 -3.91
CA ALA A 199 -8.71 1.16 -4.24
C ALA A 199 -8.02 -0.16 -4.53
N THR A 200 -6.98 -0.17 -5.37
CA THR A 200 -6.27 -1.39 -5.74
C THR A 200 -5.44 -1.96 -4.60
N THR A 201 -4.86 -1.09 -3.77
CA THR A 201 -4.12 -1.53 -2.58
C THR A 201 -5.06 -2.12 -1.53
N ALA A 202 -6.20 -1.47 -1.27
CA ALA A 202 -7.24 -2.00 -0.39
C ALA A 202 -7.83 -3.30 -0.95
N ASN A 203 -8.08 -3.37 -2.26
CA ASN A 203 -8.57 -4.57 -2.95
C ASN A 203 -7.62 -5.76 -2.78
N LEU A 204 -6.31 -5.55 -2.91
CA LEU A 204 -5.30 -6.60 -2.69
C LEU A 204 -5.30 -7.10 -1.25
N MET A 205 -5.27 -6.21 -0.27
CA MET A 205 -5.31 -6.61 1.14
C MET A 205 -6.63 -7.32 1.48
N PHE A 206 -7.74 -6.84 0.93
CA PHE A 206 -9.04 -7.46 1.14
C PHE A 206 -9.11 -8.87 0.53
N ALA A 207 -8.49 -9.08 -0.65
CA ALA A 207 -8.35 -10.41 -1.24
C ALA A 207 -7.52 -11.35 -0.36
N GLU A 208 -6.41 -10.87 0.21
CA GLU A 208 -5.61 -11.63 1.18
C GLU A 208 -6.45 -12.09 2.38
N ASN A 209 -7.30 -11.20 2.91
CA ASN A 209 -8.17 -11.54 4.03
C ASN A 209 -9.28 -12.54 3.62
N ILE A 210 -9.88 -12.41 2.43
CA ILE A 210 -10.89 -13.36 1.93
C ILE A 210 -10.30 -14.77 1.75
N VAL A 211 -9.16 -14.87 1.07
CA VAL A 211 -8.49 -16.16 0.82
C VAL A 211 -8.06 -16.78 2.15
N GLY A 212 -7.50 -15.97 3.04
CA GLY A 212 -7.06 -16.41 4.35
C GLY A 212 -8.19 -17.01 5.21
N LEU A 213 -9.41 -16.44 5.16
CA LEU A 213 -10.58 -16.99 5.85
C LEU A 213 -11.04 -18.31 5.23
N ARG A 214 -11.02 -18.42 3.90
CA ARG A 214 -11.43 -19.63 3.19
C ARG A 214 -10.52 -20.81 3.53
N ASP A 215 -9.22 -20.57 3.57
CA ASP A 215 -8.21 -21.61 3.79
C ASP A 215 -7.88 -21.84 5.27
N GLN A 216 -8.55 -21.14 6.18
CA GLN A 216 -8.28 -21.18 7.63
C GLN A 216 -6.80 -20.90 7.96
N THR A 217 -6.14 -20.06 7.15
CA THR A 217 -4.73 -19.67 7.32
C THR A 217 -4.56 -18.37 8.11
N ILE A 218 -5.68 -17.78 8.53
CA ILE A 218 -5.72 -16.60 9.38
C ILE A 218 -5.60 -17.00 10.86
N ASP A 219 -4.81 -16.21 11.60
CA ASP A 219 -4.70 -16.25 13.06
C ASP A 219 -6.11 -16.25 13.69
N GLU A 220 -6.45 -17.17 14.61
CA GLU A 220 -7.83 -17.30 15.16
C GLU A 220 -8.35 -15.98 15.78
N ASP A 221 -7.44 -15.09 16.20
CA ASP A 221 -7.72 -13.77 16.78
C ASP A 221 -7.95 -12.64 15.75
N LYS A 222 -7.97 -12.92 14.44
CA LYS A 222 -7.99 -11.89 13.38
C LYS A 222 -9.40 -11.61 12.87
N HIS A 223 -10.10 -10.69 13.55
CA HIS A 223 -11.44 -10.25 13.17
C HIS A 223 -11.44 -9.25 12.00
N THR A 224 -11.15 -9.75 10.81
CA THR A 224 -11.09 -8.94 9.58
C THR A 224 -12.47 -8.64 9.01
N LEU A 225 -12.58 -7.59 8.18
CA LEU A 225 -13.85 -7.18 7.59
C LEU A 225 -14.60 -8.31 6.85
N PRO A 226 -13.92 -9.20 6.08
CA PRO A 226 -14.59 -10.33 5.45
C PRO A 226 -15.28 -11.32 6.42
N GLU A 227 -14.79 -11.46 7.65
CA GLU A 227 -15.33 -12.39 8.66
C GLU A 227 -16.74 -11.96 9.10
N TYR A 228 -16.92 -10.66 9.32
CA TYR A 228 -18.20 -10.08 9.73
C TYR A 228 -19.24 -10.02 8.60
N LEU A 229 -18.77 -9.85 7.36
CA LEU A 229 -19.63 -9.66 6.19
C LEU A 229 -20.11 -10.96 5.56
N GLY A 230 -19.34 -12.03 5.73
CA GLY A 230 -19.52 -13.27 4.98
C GLY A 230 -19.14 -13.15 3.50
N GLN A 231 -19.13 -14.29 2.82
CA GLN A 231 -18.58 -14.43 1.46
C GLN A 231 -19.28 -13.54 0.42
N ARG A 232 -20.62 -13.47 0.44
CA ARG A 232 -21.39 -12.72 -0.57
C ARG A 232 -21.09 -11.23 -0.54
N TRP A 233 -21.14 -10.62 0.64
CA TRP A 233 -20.85 -9.19 0.81
C TRP A 233 -19.38 -8.88 0.60
N SER A 234 -18.48 -9.78 0.99
CA SER A 234 -17.05 -9.65 0.68
C SER A 234 -16.82 -9.53 -0.82
N LEU A 235 -17.40 -10.40 -1.64
CA LEU A 235 -17.25 -10.28 -3.11
C LEU A 235 -17.82 -8.96 -3.68
N ILE A 236 -18.90 -8.43 -3.08
CA ILE A 236 -19.45 -7.13 -3.47
C ILE A 236 -18.47 -6.00 -3.14
N ILE A 237 -17.93 -5.95 -1.92
CA ILE A 237 -16.98 -4.92 -1.49
C ILE A 237 -15.68 -5.00 -2.30
N TYR A 238 -15.17 -6.21 -2.54
CA TYR A 238 -14.00 -6.44 -3.39
C TYR A 238 -14.17 -5.73 -4.74
N ARG A 239 -15.31 -5.94 -5.40
CA ARG A 239 -15.65 -5.27 -6.67
C ARG A 239 -15.84 -3.76 -6.52
N SER A 240 -16.47 -3.31 -5.44
CA SER A 240 -16.72 -1.89 -5.18
C SER A 240 -15.43 -1.07 -5.09
N PHE A 241 -14.36 -1.61 -4.47
CA PHE A 241 -13.06 -0.92 -4.46
C PHE A 241 -12.62 -0.58 -5.89
N LEU A 242 -12.65 -1.55 -6.80
CA LEU A 242 -12.22 -1.38 -8.19
C LEU A 242 -13.07 -0.32 -8.89
N VAL A 243 -14.40 -0.36 -8.73
CA VAL A 243 -15.32 0.62 -9.33
C VAL A 243 -15.05 2.04 -8.82
N ILE A 244 -14.87 2.21 -7.51
CA ILE A 244 -14.58 3.52 -6.89
C ILE A 244 -13.27 4.12 -7.46
N GLY A 245 -12.26 3.29 -7.70
CA GLY A 245 -11.01 3.72 -8.32
C GLY A 245 -11.21 4.34 -9.70
N PHE A 246 -11.99 3.70 -10.57
CA PHE A 246 -12.33 4.24 -11.89
C PHE A 246 -13.21 5.49 -11.82
N LEU A 247 -14.20 5.50 -10.92
CA LEU A 247 -15.06 6.67 -10.72
C LEU A 247 -14.25 7.90 -10.31
N GLY A 248 -13.22 7.75 -9.47
CA GLY A 248 -12.33 8.84 -9.07
C GLY A 248 -11.70 9.57 -10.25
N ILE A 249 -11.12 8.81 -11.20
CA ILE A 249 -10.51 9.38 -12.40
C ILE A 249 -11.55 9.98 -13.34
N ILE A 250 -12.68 9.30 -13.55
CA ILE A 250 -13.78 9.82 -14.39
C ILE A 250 -14.32 11.14 -13.85
N ILE A 251 -14.56 11.24 -12.54
CA ILE A 251 -15.01 12.46 -11.89
C ILE A 251 -13.95 13.56 -12.06
N GLY A 252 -12.68 13.25 -11.80
CA GLY A 252 -11.60 14.23 -11.94
C GLY A 252 -11.45 14.76 -13.37
N MET A 253 -11.63 13.92 -14.38
CA MET A 253 -11.65 14.37 -15.78
C MET A 253 -12.88 15.21 -16.10
N ALA A 254 -14.07 14.78 -15.65
CA ALA A 254 -15.33 15.47 -15.93
C ALA A 254 -15.39 16.86 -15.29
N THR A 255 -14.75 17.06 -14.13
CA THR A 255 -14.65 18.36 -13.46
C THR A 255 -13.48 19.22 -13.97
N GLY A 256 -12.65 18.71 -14.89
CA GLY A 256 -11.45 19.40 -15.38
C GLY A 256 -10.33 19.49 -14.34
N MET A 257 -10.37 18.68 -13.28
CA MET A 257 -9.35 18.60 -12.23
C MET A 257 -8.17 17.73 -12.64
N LEU A 258 -8.43 16.74 -13.50
CA LEU A 258 -7.45 15.82 -14.05
C LEU A 258 -7.48 15.85 -15.56
N SER A 259 -6.33 15.56 -16.17
CA SER A 259 -6.16 15.51 -17.62
C SER A 259 -6.95 14.39 -18.27
N TRP A 260 -7.45 14.63 -19.49
CA TRP A 260 -8.13 13.60 -20.27
C TRP A 260 -7.19 12.46 -20.69
N TRP A 261 -5.87 12.67 -20.68
CA TRP A 261 -4.87 11.62 -20.89
C TRP A 261 -4.95 10.50 -19.84
N LEU A 262 -5.51 10.77 -18.65
CA LEU A 262 -5.76 9.73 -17.65
C LEU A 262 -6.85 8.74 -18.06
N ALA A 263 -7.62 9.01 -19.13
CA ALA A 263 -8.55 8.05 -19.72
C ALA A 263 -7.86 6.77 -20.21
N VAL A 264 -6.54 6.81 -20.43
CA VAL A 264 -5.70 5.62 -20.69
C VAL A 264 -5.87 4.56 -19.61
N MET A 265 -6.18 4.94 -18.36
CA MET A 265 -6.49 4.00 -17.28
C MET A 265 -7.66 3.07 -17.63
N LEU A 266 -8.60 3.49 -18.48
CA LEU A 266 -9.75 2.68 -18.90
C LEU A 266 -9.35 1.43 -19.70
N ILE A 267 -8.12 1.38 -20.25
CA ILE A 267 -7.56 0.18 -20.88
C ILE A 267 -7.45 -0.97 -19.87
N ALA A 268 -7.35 -0.68 -18.57
CA ALA A 268 -7.35 -1.71 -17.52
C ALA A 268 -8.72 -2.38 -17.32
N VAL A 269 -9.83 -1.77 -17.78
CA VAL A 269 -11.20 -2.26 -17.48
C VAL A 269 -11.42 -3.72 -17.92
N PRO A 270 -11.08 -4.15 -19.16
CA PRO A 270 -11.28 -5.55 -19.56
C PRO A 270 -10.52 -6.53 -18.68
N ALA A 271 -9.27 -6.22 -18.34
CA ALA A 271 -8.46 -7.04 -17.44
C ALA A 271 -9.08 -7.12 -16.05
N VAL A 272 -9.54 -6.00 -15.50
CA VAL A 272 -10.17 -5.93 -14.18
C VAL A 272 -11.48 -6.73 -14.12
N VAL A 273 -12.33 -6.66 -15.16
CA VAL A 273 -13.57 -7.44 -15.22
C VAL A 273 -13.28 -8.94 -15.29
N LEU A 274 -12.26 -9.35 -16.05
CA LEU A 274 -11.84 -10.76 -16.12
C LEU A 274 -11.31 -11.25 -14.77
N ASN A 275 -10.45 -10.46 -14.13
CA ASN A 275 -9.87 -10.77 -12.82
C ASN A 275 -10.95 -10.86 -11.72
N ASP A 276 -11.93 -9.95 -11.71
CA ASP A 276 -13.06 -9.98 -10.77
C ASP A 276 -13.88 -11.26 -10.90
N ARG A 277 -14.21 -11.65 -12.15
CA ARG A 277 -14.92 -12.90 -12.43
C ARG A 277 -14.13 -14.12 -11.98
N HIS A 278 -12.82 -14.16 -12.27
CA HIS A 278 -11.95 -15.26 -11.88
C HIS A 278 -11.85 -15.37 -10.35
N PHE A 279 -11.62 -14.25 -9.66
CA PHE A 279 -11.55 -14.21 -8.20
C PHE A 279 -12.87 -14.68 -7.56
N LYS A 280 -14.01 -14.22 -8.08
CA LYS A 280 -15.33 -14.70 -7.64
C LYS A 280 -15.50 -16.21 -7.80
N GLN A 281 -15.16 -16.76 -8.97
CA GLN A 281 -15.29 -18.21 -9.22
C GLN A 281 -14.39 -19.04 -8.31
N MET A 282 -13.17 -18.56 -8.06
CA MET A 282 -12.21 -19.17 -7.15
C MET A 282 -12.71 -19.16 -5.70
N VAL A 283 -13.23 -18.03 -5.21
CA VAL A 283 -13.78 -17.92 -3.86
C VAL A 283 -15.04 -18.78 -3.70
N GLU A 284 -15.88 -18.90 -4.74
CA GLU A 284 -17.07 -19.76 -4.74
C GLU A 284 -16.77 -21.27 -4.91
N GLY A 285 -15.49 -21.68 -5.03
CA GLY A 285 -15.10 -23.08 -5.15
C GLY A 285 -15.41 -23.72 -6.52
N LYS A 286 -15.62 -22.91 -7.55
CA LYS A 286 -15.94 -23.38 -8.92
C LYS A 286 -14.72 -23.69 -9.78
N THR A 287 -13.52 -23.36 -9.31
CA THR A 287 -12.25 -23.78 -9.91
C THR A 287 -11.61 -24.81 -8.99
N THR A 288 -11.75 -26.09 -9.35
CA THR A 288 -11.05 -27.20 -8.70
C THR A 288 -9.57 -27.09 -9.03
N SER A 289 -8.76 -26.62 -8.06
CA SER A 289 -7.35 -27.01 -8.04
C SER A 289 -7.35 -28.49 -7.66
N THR A 290 -6.89 -29.34 -8.57
CA THR A 290 -6.64 -30.76 -8.30
C THR A 290 -5.81 -30.87 -7.03
N ALA A 291 -6.39 -31.51 -6.02
CA ALA A 291 -5.74 -31.83 -4.77
C ALA A 291 -4.74 -32.97 -5.04
N ASP A 292 -3.49 -32.60 -5.26
CA ASP A 292 -2.35 -33.44 -4.91
C ASP A 292 -1.14 -32.51 -4.84
N ASP A 293 -0.74 -32.14 -3.61
CA ASP A 293 0.67 -31.84 -3.27
C ASP A 293 0.77 -31.39 -1.81
N THR A 294 1.03 -32.37 -0.95
CA THR A 294 1.34 -32.24 0.48
C THR A 294 2.77 -31.72 0.70
N THR A 295 3.09 -30.52 0.20
CA THR A 295 4.32 -29.81 0.60
C THR A 295 4.09 -28.32 0.87
N THR A 296 4.62 -27.84 2.00
CA THR A 296 4.43 -26.47 2.53
C THR A 296 5.02 -25.37 1.62
N SER A 297 5.85 -25.70 0.61
CA SER A 297 6.25 -24.73 -0.44
C SER A 297 5.21 -24.58 -1.55
N ALA A 298 4.43 -25.62 -1.84
CA ALA A 298 3.32 -25.55 -2.78
C ALA A 298 2.23 -24.60 -2.28
N HIS A 299 1.94 -24.62 -0.98
CA HIS A 299 0.91 -23.76 -0.37
C HIS A 299 1.19 -22.25 -0.49
N LYS A 300 2.45 -21.82 -0.38
CA LYS A 300 2.85 -20.42 -0.57
C LYS A 300 2.81 -19.99 -2.06
N GLY A 301 3.04 -20.93 -2.98
CA GLY A 301 2.85 -20.74 -4.42
C GLY A 301 1.37 -20.71 -4.82
N LEU A 302 0.53 -21.50 -4.14
CA LEU A 302 -0.93 -21.52 -4.30
C LEU A 302 -1.55 -20.19 -3.84
N LEU A 303 -1.22 -19.70 -2.63
CA LEU A 303 -1.65 -18.38 -2.16
C LEU A 303 -1.26 -17.24 -3.10
N GLN A 304 -0.04 -17.26 -3.67
CA GLN A 304 0.36 -16.28 -4.69
C GLN A 304 -0.45 -16.38 -5.99
N ASN A 305 -0.83 -17.60 -6.40
CA ASN A 305 -1.67 -17.81 -7.58
C ASN A 305 -3.11 -17.34 -7.35
N GLU A 306 -3.62 -17.45 -6.14
CA GLU A 306 -4.98 -17.04 -5.79
C GLU A 306 -5.12 -15.52 -5.61
N LEU A 307 -4.04 -14.85 -5.21
CA LEU A 307 -3.96 -13.40 -5.17
C LEU A 307 -3.62 -12.79 -6.53
N ARG A 308 -3.29 -13.61 -7.53
CA ARG A 308 -2.93 -13.16 -8.89
C ARG A 308 -3.98 -12.22 -9.51
N PRO A 309 -5.30 -12.42 -9.38
CA PRO A 309 -6.29 -11.48 -9.91
C PRO A 309 -6.18 -10.09 -9.27
N ALA A 310 -6.01 -10.01 -7.95
CA ALA A 310 -5.90 -8.73 -7.24
C ALA A 310 -4.56 -8.02 -7.53
N ILE A 311 -3.46 -8.78 -7.61
CA ILE A 311 -2.15 -8.25 -8.04
C ILE A 311 -2.23 -7.73 -9.47
N SER A 312 -2.88 -8.48 -10.37
CA SER A 312 -3.10 -8.09 -11.77
C SER A 312 -3.92 -6.80 -11.85
N ASN A 313 -4.99 -6.65 -11.06
CA ASN A 313 -5.76 -5.41 -10.98
C ASN A 313 -4.88 -4.21 -10.59
N LEU A 314 -4.06 -4.36 -9.54
CA LEU A 314 -3.14 -3.31 -9.10
C LEU A 314 -2.15 -2.91 -10.20
N LEU A 315 -1.55 -3.89 -10.88
CA LEU A 315 -0.58 -3.61 -11.94
C LEU A 315 -1.22 -2.94 -13.16
N TRP A 316 -2.36 -3.45 -13.63
CA TRP A 316 -3.05 -2.89 -14.79
C TRP A 316 -3.55 -1.47 -14.52
N VAL A 317 -4.20 -1.25 -13.38
CA VAL A 317 -4.75 0.06 -13.02
C VAL A 317 -3.62 1.07 -12.78
N ASN A 318 -2.66 0.76 -11.92
CA ASN A 318 -1.61 1.72 -11.57
C ASN A 318 -0.66 1.93 -12.75
N GLY A 319 -0.37 0.88 -13.53
CA GLY A 319 0.48 0.97 -14.72
C GLY A 319 -0.15 1.78 -15.85
N SER A 320 -1.44 1.60 -16.13
CA SER A 320 -2.15 2.38 -17.15
C SER A 320 -2.37 3.84 -16.72
N LEU A 321 -2.59 4.09 -15.43
CA LEU A 321 -2.63 5.45 -14.88
C LEU A 321 -1.28 6.16 -15.05
N LEU A 322 -0.18 5.46 -14.73
CA LEU A 322 1.18 5.96 -14.92
C LEU A 322 1.50 6.20 -16.40
N LEU A 323 1.05 5.33 -17.30
CA LEU A 323 1.17 5.53 -18.75
C LEU A 323 0.43 6.80 -19.21
N GLY A 324 -0.78 7.04 -18.69
CA GLY A 324 -1.54 8.25 -18.98
C GLY A 324 -0.79 9.52 -18.57
N LEU A 325 -0.15 9.51 -17.39
CA LEU A 325 0.69 10.63 -16.95
C LEU A 325 1.91 10.85 -17.86
N ILE A 326 2.59 9.78 -18.27
CA ILE A 326 3.73 9.88 -19.18
C ILE A 326 3.31 10.44 -20.55
N LEU A 327 2.19 9.97 -21.10
CA LEU A 327 1.69 10.45 -22.38
C LEU A 327 1.35 11.94 -22.34
N GLU A 328 0.75 12.40 -21.25
CA GLU A 328 0.52 13.83 -21.04
C GLU A 328 1.82 14.64 -21.07
N MET A 329 2.89 14.17 -20.41
CA MET A 329 4.19 14.86 -20.43
C MET A 329 4.82 14.95 -21.81
N VAL A 330 4.62 13.93 -22.66
CA VAL A 330 5.20 13.90 -24.02
C VAL A 330 4.48 14.86 -24.97
N VAL A 331 3.23 15.20 -24.67
CA VAL A 331 2.38 16.04 -25.53
C VAL A 331 2.43 17.52 -25.15
N GLN A 332 2.78 17.84 -23.91
CA GLN A 332 3.00 19.21 -23.42
C GLN A 332 4.35 19.77 -23.88
#